data_AF-A0A3M2JAJ7-F1
#
_entry.id   AF-A0A3M2JAJ7-F1
#
_cell.length_a   1.000
_cell.length_b   1.000
_cell.length_c   1.000
_cell.angle_alpha   90.00
_cell.angle_beta   90.00
_cell.angle_gamma   90.00
#
_symmetry.space_group_name_H-M   'P 1'
#
loop_
_entity.id
_entity.type
_entity.pdbx_description
1 polymer ?
#
loop_
_entity_poly.entity_id
_entity_poly.type
_entity_poly.pdbx_seq_one_letter_code
_entity_poly.pdbx_strand_id
1 'polypeptide(L)'
;MRKDLYWPIGIATVILLFLGFLIGAFIFSRSLPLNLVSQNYYQQGIEYEKQIERLRHTQMLPRKPQWRYDPAGQRLILSLPS
;
A
#
# COMPACT_ATOMS: atom_id res chain seq x y z
N MET A 1 -15.16 25.84 50.92
CA MET A 1 -13.85 25.66 50.24
C MET A 1 -13.04 26.92 50.43
N ARG A 2 -11.79 26.83 50.89
CA ARG A 2 -10.97 28.03 51.09
C ARG A 2 -10.48 28.56 49.73
N LYS A 3 -10.50 29.88 49.54
CA LYS A 3 -10.26 30.54 48.23
C LYS A 3 -8.79 30.49 47.78
N ASP A 4 -7.87 30.37 48.74
CA ASP A 4 -6.43 30.14 48.56
C ASP A 4 -6.12 28.85 47.80
N LEU A 5 -6.99 27.84 47.89
CA LEU A 5 -6.83 26.57 47.17
C LEU A 5 -7.26 26.61 45.70
N TYR A 6 -8.01 27.62 45.23
CA TYR A 6 -8.46 27.67 43.83
C TYR A 6 -7.30 27.82 42.84
N TRP A 7 -6.28 28.60 43.21
CA TRP A 7 -5.10 28.82 42.39
C TRP A 7 -4.28 27.54 42.14
N PRO A 8 -3.81 26.82 43.19
CA PRO A 8 -3.06 25.58 42.98
C PRO A 8 -3.93 24.47 42.35
N ILE A 9 -5.23 24.40 42.67
CA ILE A 9 -6.14 23.42 42.05
C ILE A 9 -6.27 23.70 40.55
N GLY A 10 -6.45 24.96 40.13
CA GLY A 10 -6.55 25.32 38.72
C GLY A 10 -5.30 24.93 37.92
N ILE A 11 -4.12 25.19 38.48
CA ILE A 11 -2.84 24.80 37.86
C ILE A 11 -2.76 23.27 37.74
N ALA A 12 -3.05 22.54 38.82
CA ALA A 12 -3.03 21.08 38.81
C ALA A 12 -4.00 20.50 37.77
N THR A 13 -5.21 21.06 37.66
CA THR A 13 -6.20 20.64 36.67
C THR A 13 -5.71 20.83 35.24
N VAL A 14 -5.14 21.99 34.91
CA VAL A 14 -4.61 22.25 33.56
C VAL A 14 -3.47 21.30 33.21
N ILE A 15 -2.56 21.05 34.17
CA ILE A 15 -1.45 20.11 33.98
C ILE A 15 -1.98 18.69 33.73
N LEU A 16 -2.94 18.23 34.52
CA LEU A 16 -3.53 16.91 34.35
C LEU A 16 -4.26 16.76 33.01
N LEU A 17 -5.00 17.79 32.59
CA LEU A 17 -5.66 17.81 31.28
C LEU A 17 -4.65 17.76 30.15
N PHE A 18 -3.56 18.53 30.24
CA PHE A 18 -2.49 18.51 29.24
C PHE A 18 -1.81 17.14 29.16
N LEU A 19 -1.51 16.52 30.30
CA LEU A 19 -0.93 15.19 30.35
C LEU A 19 -1.86 14.13 29.74
N GLY A 20 -3.16 14.21 30.07
CA GLY A 20 -4.20 13.36 29.48
C GLY A 20 -4.30 13.54 27.96
N PHE A 21 -4.22 14.79 27.48
CA PHE A 21 -4.20 15.09 26.05
C PHE A 21 -2.98 14.45 25.36
N LEU A 22 -1.78 14.57 25.94
CA LEU A 22 -0.57 13.96 25.37
C LEU A 22 -0.67 12.43 25.28
N ILE A 23 -1.16 11.79 26.35
CA ILE A 23 -1.36 10.33 26.37
C ILE A 23 -2.40 9.94 25.31
N GLY A 24 -3.52 10.67 25.23
CA GLY A 24 -4.55 10.44 24.22
C GLY A 24 -4.02 10.60 22.80
N ALA A 25 -3.26 11.66 22.53
CA ALA A 25 -2.63 11.91 21.24
C ALA A 25 -1.61 10.81 20.88
N PHE A 26 -0.84 10.32 21.85
CA PHE A 26 0.10 9.22 21.64
C PHE A 26 -0.61 7.91 21.26
N ILE A 27 -1.66 7.55 21.98
CA ILE A 27 -2.46 6.36 21.68
C ILE A 27 -3.11 6.50 20.30
N PHE A 28 -3.69 7.67 20.01
CA PHE A 28 -4.29 7.96 18.71
C PHE A 28 -3.26 7.92 17.58
N SER A 29 -2.04 8.39 17.80
CA SER A 29 -0.97 8.31 16.79
C SER A 29 -0.62 6.87 16.41
N ARG A 30 -0.89 5.88 17.26
CA ARG A 30 -0.66 4.46 16.96
C ARG A 30 -1.76 3.86 16.08
N SER A 31 -2.96 4.44 16.05
CA SER A 31 -4.03 4.00 15.15
C SER A 31 -3.90 4.57 13.74
N LEU A 32 -3.06 5.58 13.55
CA LEU A 32 -2.71 6.05 12.22
C LEU A 32 -1.76 5.05 11.56
N PRO A 33 -2.08 4.53 10.36
CA PRO A 33 -1.17 3.68 9.59
C PRO A 33 -0.01 4.54 9.08
N LEU A 34 1.00 4.77 9.93
CA LEU A 34 2.26 5.42 9.58
C LEU A 34 3.20 4.46 8.85
N ASN A 35 2.70 3.72 7.84
CA ASN A 35 3.58 3.06 6.88
C ASN A 35 3.97 4.12 5.83
N LEU A 36 4.95 4.97 6.17
CA LEU A 36 5.52 5.94 5.22
C LEU A 36 6.15 5.25 3.99
N VAL A 37 6.47 3.96 4.12
CA VAL A 37 6.82 3.07 3.02
C VAL A 37 5.90 1.87 3.16
N SER A 38 5.05 1.62 2.15
CA SER A 38 4.31 0.37 2.08
C SER A 38 5.31 -0.77 2.25
N GLN A 39 5.05 -1.72 3.14
CA GLN A 39 5.98 -2.82 3.45
C GLN A 39 6.46 -3.53 2.17
N ASN A 40 5.66 -3.48 1.12
CA ASN A 40 5.90 -4.14 -0.15
C ASN A 40 6.21 -3.16 -1.30
N TYR A 41 6.58 -1.90 -1.06
CA TYR A 41 6.86 -0.94 -2.14
C TYR A 41 7.98 -1.42 -3.09
N TYR A 42 9.02 -2.05 -2.54
CA TYR A 42 10.06 -2.69 -3.35
C TYR A 42 9.52 -3.88 -4.16
N GLN A 43 8.66 -4.70 -3.56
CA GLN A 43 8.05 -5.83 -4.26
C GLN A 43 7.12 -5.37 -5.38
N GLN A 44 6.34 -4.30 -5.17
CA GLN A 44 5.49 -3.70 -6.19
C GLN A 44 6.31 -3.19 -7.38
N GLY A 45 7.45 -2.57 -7.12
CA GLY A 45 8.39 -2.15 -8.17
C GLY A 45 8.89 -3.32 -9.01
N ILE A 46 9.35 -4.40 -8.36
CA ILE A 46 9.87 -5.60 -9.04
C ILE A 46 8.79 -6.28 -9.88
N GLU A 47 7.58 -6.43 -9.37
CA GLU A 47 6.48 -7.06 -10.13
C GLU A 47 6.06 -6.21 -11.34
N TYR A 48 6.09 -4.88 -11.20
CA TYR A 48 5.82 -3.98 -12.31
C TYR A 48 6.91 -4.05 -13.39
N GLU A 49 8.18 -4.13 -12.99
CA GLU A 49 9.30 -4.30 -13.91
C GLU A 49 9.22 -5.63 -14.67
N LYS A 50 8.90 -6.74 -13.98
CA LYS A 50 8.63 -8.03 -14.63
C LYS A 50 7.52 -7.95 -15.66
N GLN A 51 6.45 -7.20 -15.38
CA GLN A 51 5.34 -6.99 -16.33
C GLN A 51 5.82 -6.26 -17.59
N ILE A 52 6.60 -5.18 -17.43
CA ILE A 52 7.18 -4.42 -18.55
C ILE A 52 8.10 -5.32 -19.37
N GLU A 53 8.95 -6.11 -18.73
CA GLU A 53 9.90 -7.00 -19.39
C GLU A 53 9.20 -8.08 -20.20
N ARG A 54 8.15 -8.73 -19.65
CA ARG A 54 7.32 -9.69 -20.40
C ARG A 54 6.70 -9.09 -21.66
N LEU A 55 6.18 -7.87 -21.56
CA LEU A 55 5.60 -7.18 -22.71
C LEU A 55 6.67 -6.84 -23.74
N ARG A 56 7.82 -6.30 -23.30
CA ARG A 56 8.96 -5.99 -24.16
C ARG A 56 9.45 -7.24 -24.90
N HIS A 57 9.64 -8.35 -24.20
CA HIS A 57 10.08 -9.62 -24.78
C HIS A 57 9.08 -10.14 -25.81
N THR A 58 7.78 -10.06 -25.50
CA THR A 58 6.72 -10.49 -26.43
C THR A 58 6.68 -9.61 -27.68
N GLN A 59 6.95 -8.31 -27.56
CA GLN A 59 7.02 -7.39 -28.70
C GLN A 59 8.26 -7.59 -29.56
N MET A 60 9.38 -8.01 -28.96
CA MET A 60 10.65 -8.27 -29.65
C MET A 60 10.70 -9.63 -30.36
N LEU A 61 9.70 -10.49 -30.20
CA LEU A 61 9.63 -11.78 -30.90
C LEU A 61 9.62 -11.57 -32.43
N PRO A 62 10.55 -12.20 -33.19
CA PRO A 62 10.58 -12.09 -34.65
C PRO A 62 9.28 -12.56 -35.32
N ARG A 63 8.59 -13.52 -34.69
CA ARG A 63 7.30 -14.02 -35.13
C ARG A 63 6.35 -14.05 -33.94
N LYS A 64 5.22 -13.34 -34.06
CA LYS A 64 4.19 -13.34 -33.01
C LYS A 64 3.44 -14.68 -32.99
N PRO A 65 2.93 -15.12 -31.82
CA PRO A 65 2.03 -16.26 -31.75
C PRO A 65 0.81 -16.01 -32.62
N GLN A 66 0.43 -17.02 -33.41
CA GLN A 66 -0.76 -16.96 -34.26
C GLN A 66 -1.70 -18.09 -33.88
N TRP A 67 -3.00 -17.83 -33.92
CA TRP A 67 -4.02 -18.86 -33.78
C TRP A 67 -4.92 -18.84 -35.01
N ARG A 68 -5.30 -20.03 -35.48
CA ARG A 68 -6.23 -20.21 -36.59
C ARG A 68 -7.25 -21.27 -36.22
N TYR A 69 -8.52 -20.94 -36.39
CA TYR A 69 -9.61 -21.90 -36.24
C TYR A 69 -9.88 -22.60 -37.57
N ASP A 70 -9.90 -23.93 -37.55
CA ASP A 70 -10.31 -24.78 -38.66
C ASP A 70 -11.73 -25.30 -38.41
N PRO A 71 -12.75 -24.70 -39.06
CA PRO A 71 -14.15 -25.06 -38.86
C PRO A 71 -14.51 -26.45 -39.43
N ALA A 72 -13.75 -26.97 -40.41
CA ALA A 72 -14.04 -28.27 -41.00
C ALA A 72 -13.65 -29.43 -40.07
N GLY A 73 -12.56 -29.26 -39.32
CA GLY A 73 -12.09 -30.23 -38.34
C GLY A 73 -12.47 -29.94 -36.89
N GLN A 74 -13.12 -28.79 -36.61
CA GLN A 74 -13.31 -28.25 -35.25
C GLN A 74 -11.99 -28.16 -34.47
N ARG A 75 -10.92 -27.69 -35.12
CA ARG A 75 -9.57 -27.63 -34.51
C ARG A 75 -9.12 -26.20 -34.34
N LEU A 76 -8.46 -25.92 -33.21
CA LEU A 76 -7.75 -24.68 -32.99
C LEU A 76 -6.25 -24.94 -33.18
N ILE A 77 -5.65 -24.31 -34.18
CA ILE A 77 -4.22 -24.44 -34.47
C ILE A 77 -3.50 -23.25 -33.84
N LEU A 78 -2.62 -23.52 -32.89
CA LEU A 78 -1.75 -22.53 -32.27
C LEU A 78 -0.34 -22.66 -32.87
N SER A 79 0.20 -21.57 -33.41
CA SER A 79 1.57 -21.49 -33.91
C SER A 79 2.40 -20.64 -32.96
N LEU A 80 3.32 -21.28 -32.25
CA LEU A 80 4.25 -20.64 -31.32
C LEU A 80 5.58 -20.32 -32.05
N PRO A 81 6.23 -19.20 -31.72
CA PRO A 81 7.63 -18.99 -32.13
C PRO A 81 8.55 -19.99 -31.41
N SER A 82 9.57 -20.48 -32.13
CA SER A 82 10.63 -21.37 -31.63
C SER A 82 11.63 -20.65 -30.75
#